data_AF-A0A3D0JFA8-F1
#
_entry.id   AF-A0A3D0JFA8-F1
#
_cell.length_a   1.000
_cell.length_b   1.000
_cell.length_c   1.000
_cell.angle_alpha   90.00
_cell.angle_beta   90.00
_cell.angle_gamma   90.00
#
_symmetry.space_group_name_H-M   'P 1'
#
loop_
_entity.id
_entity.type
_entity.pdbx_description
1 polymer ?
#
loop_
_entity_poly.entity_id
_entity_poly.type
_entity_poly.pdbx_seq_one_letter_code
_entity_poly.pdbx_strand_id
1 'polypeptide(L)'
;MTTIYECYPLHPVSTFILPRLSERVAQNERTLFTFLSADGTSTLPAFLRELKDKDFRVITPDLIFDYFDPVLQKEPFAGELHKNYVLTKTILDKIENQILESKIVKTISLIYLLGQFDKLKPIKEEIVGIYSMEYKPAEIEAAIDHLIKDEYVIYLKRSNDYLKLKQTSGVDVEQKLSDTIAALTPSFSLKRALNASNIDNYLYPSKYNDEKEMIRYFEFEFIEEQELEGHVDWVKKAEDINADGVVYAIVCEEPGAIKGIKNKILMTSRGCDRFIFIMPKKATAIRKILQEYEAVSVLRDKAKEDTVLFEEYEVIYEDLRDVISEFISGYTHPEDYKSAYIYNGEEKSILRKAALTGLASDICFNTFSETPVINNEAINKDEITSIANNSRNKILSGLLRNVLEPNLGLT
;
A
#
# COMPACT_ATOMS: atom_id res chain seq x y z
N MET A 1 -12.57 -11.19 -30.62
CA MET A 1 -11.39 -10.85 -31.47
C MET A 1 -11.76 -10.11 -32.75
N THR A 2 -12.95 -10.32 -33.34
CA THR A 2 -13.42 -9.62 -34.55
C THR A 2 -13.46 -8.09 -34.41
N THR A 3 -13.86 -7.58 -33.25
CA THR A 3 -14.03 -6.13 -32.99
C THR A 3 -12.72 -5.34 -33.10
N ILE A 4 -11.55 -5.94 -32.86
CA ILE A 4 -10.26 -5.23 -32.94
C ILE A 4 -9.83 -5.05 -34.41
N TYR A 5 -10.11 -6.03 -35.27
CA TYR A 5 -9.77 -5.98 -36.69
C TYR A 5 -10.58 -4.91 -37.45
N GLU A 6 -11.81 -4.64 -37.02
CA GLU A 6 -12.70 -3.63 -37.63
C GLU A 6 -12.38 -2.20 -37.17
N CYS A 7 -11.50 -2.01 -36.19
CA CYS A 7 -11.11 -0.70 -35.69
C CYS A 7 -9.89 -0.10 -36.39
N TYR A 8 -9.33 -0.74 -37.42
CA TYR A 8 -8.22 -0.16 -38.20
C TYR A 8 -8.61 1.25 -38.70
N PRO A 9 -7.75 2.28 -38.50
CA PRO A 9 -6.33 2.20 -38.11
C PRO A 9 -6.03 2.43 -36.62
N LEU A 10 -6.96 2.26 -35.69
CA LEU A 10 -6.69 2.43 -34.25
C LEU A 10 -5.86 1.28 -33.68
N HIS A 11 -4.81 1.61 -32.92
CA HIS A 11 -4.10 0.64 -32.09
C HIS A 11 -5.07 0.07 -31.02
N PRO A 12 -4.99 -1.22 -30.62
CA PRO A 12 -5.90 -1.80 -29.63
C PRO A 12 -6.03 -0.99 -28.33
N VAL A 13 -4.92 -0.42 -27.85
CA VAL A 13 -4.91 0.47 -26.67
C VAL A 13 -5.61 1.79 -26.96
N SER A 14 -5.46 2.38 -28.15
CA SER A 14 -6.20 3.58 -28.55
C SER A 14 -7.70 3.32 -28.66
N THR A 15 -8.10 2.16 -29.20
CA THR A 15 -9.51 1.71 -29.22
C THR A 15 -10.08 1.57 -27.81
N PHE A 16 -9.26 1.19 -26.83
CA PHE A 16 -9.66 1.14 -25.43
C PHE A 16 -9.78 2.53 -24.80
N ILE A 17 -8.80 3.42 -25.04
CA ILE A 17 -8.68 4.74 -24.43
C ILE A 17 -9.71 5.73 -24.98
N LEU A 18 -9.81 5.85 -26.31
CA LEU A 18 -10.58 6.88 -26.99
C LEU A 18 -12.03 7.04 -26.49
N PRO A 19 -12.87 6.00 -26.43
CA PRO A 19 -14.25 6.15 -25.97
C PRO A 19 -14.32 6.56 -24.49
N ARG A 20 -13.48 5.96 -23.63
CA ARG A 20 -13.44 6.24 -22.18
C ARG A 20 -12.96 7.65 -21.87
N LEU A 21 -12.00 8.13 -22.65
CA LEU A 21 -11.50 9.49 -22.51
C LEU A 21 -12.56 10.49 -22.94
N SER A 22 -13.25 10.21 -24.06
CA SER A 22 -14.38 11.03 -24.52
C SER A 22 -15.51 11.11 -23.48
N GLU A 23 -15.77 10.01 -22.77
CA GLU A 23 -16.75 9.96 -21.68
C GLU A 23 -16.34 10.77 -20.43
N ARG A 24 -15.04 10.81 -20.11
CA ARG A 24 -14.54 11.52 -18.93
C ARG A 24 -14.31 13.01 -19.13
N VAL A 25 -13.82 13.38 -20.31
CA VAL A 25 -13.18 14.69 -20.56
C VAL A 25 -14.03 15.60 -21.44
N ALA A 26 -15.02 15.06 -22.15
CA ALA A 26 -15.75 15.83 -23.14
C ALA A 26 -17.26 15.55 -23.13
N GLN A 27 -18.00 16.22 -24.01
CA GLN A 27 -19.40 15.89 -24.32
C GLN A 27 -19.48 14.55 -25.07
N ASN A 28 -19.26 13.44 -24.36
CA ASN A 28 -19.38 12.01 -24.72
C ASN A 28 -19.27 11.72 -26.23
N GLU A 29 -20.38 11.86 -26.95
CA GLU A 29 -20.53 11.39 -28.33
C GLU A 29 -20.01 12.40 -29.37
N ARG A 30 -20.17 13.71 -29.14
CA ARG A 30 -19.81 14.73 -30.15
C ARG A 30 -18.31 14.73 -30.42
N THR A 31 -17.50 14.62 -29.36
CA THR A 31 -16.04 14.63 -29.47
C THR A 31 -15.54 13.36 -30.16
N LEU A 32 -16.10 12.20 -29.84
CA LEU A 32 -15.79 10.94 -30.52
C LEU A 32 -16.11 10.99 -32.01
N PHE A 33 -17.32 11.45 -32.40
CA PHE A 33 -17.68 11.60 -33.82
C PHE A 33 -16.83 12.65 -34.53
N THR A 34 -16.44 13.72 -33.85
CA THR A 34 -15.55 14.74 -34.41
C THR A 34 -14.16 14.17 -34.70
N PHE A 35 -13.60 13.37 -33.77
CA PHE A 35 -12.34 12.68 -33.99
C PHE A 35 -12.39 11.76 -35.22
N LEU A 36 -13.48 11.00 -35.38
CA LEU A 36 -13.62 10.00 -36.44
C LEU A 36 -13.91 10.61 -37.81
N SER A 37 -14.62 11.74 -37.88
CA SER A 37 -15.21 12.23 -39.14
C SER A 37 -14.84 13.66 -39.53
N ALA A 38 -14.28 14.49 -38.65
CA ALA A 38 -14.03 15.90 -38.95
C ALA A 38 -12.68 16.15 -39.62
N ASP A 39 -12.66 17.17 -40.50
CA ASP A 39 -11.46 17.71 -41.13
C ASP A 39 -10.68 18.65 -40.19
N GLY A 40 -10.23 18.11 -39.06
CA GLY A 40 -9.39 18.80 -38.08
C GLY A 40 -7.92 18.36 -38.09
N THR A 41 -7.10 18.98 -37.26
CA THR A 41 -5.75 18.51 -36.92
C THR A 41 -5.84 17.34 -35.94
N SER A 42 -4.98 16.33 -36.08
CA SER A 42 -4.95 15.13 -35.22
C SER A 42 -6.25 14.30 -35.22
N THR A 43 -7.06 14.38 -36.27
CA THR A 43 -8.26 13.54 -36.45
C THR A 43 -7.95 12.31 -37.31
N LEU A 44 -8.84 11.32 -37.30
CA LEU A 44 -8.71 10.13 -38.13
C LEU A 44 -8.58 10.46 -39.64
N PRO A 45 -9.41 11.35 -40.23
CA PRO A 45 -9.23 11.75 -41.63
C PRO A 45 -7.87 12.41 -41.92
N ALA A 46 -7.33 13.21 -41.00
CA ALA A 46 -6.01 13.81 -41.16
C ALA A 46 -4.90 12.75 -41.17
N PHE A 47 -4.95 11.81 -40.23
CA PHE A 47 -4.02 10.67 -40.17
C PHE A 47 -4.07 9.82 -41.46
N LEU A 48 -5.28 9.53 -41.96
CA LEU A 48 -5.47 8.78 -43.21
C LEU A 48 -4.92 9.49 -44.45
N ARG A 49 -4.88 10.84 -44.48
CA ARG A 49 -4.28 11.60 -45.58
C ARG A 49 -2.75 11.55 -45.59
N GLU A 50 -2.13 11.37 -44.42
CA GLU A 50 -0.67 11.29 -44.27
C GLU A 50 -0.12 9.87 -44.48
N LEU A 51 -0.97 8.85 -44.33
CA LEU A 51 -0.67 7.46 -44.63
C LEU A 51 -0.28 7.29 -46.09
N LYS A 52 0.99 6.95 -46.34
CA LYS A 52 1.49 6.57 -47.65
C LYS A 52 1.31 5.05 -47.82
N ASP A 53 1.01 4.60 -49.04
CA ASP A 53 0.67 3.20 -49.39
C ASP A 53 1.66 2.11 -48.94
N LYS A 54 2.87 2.47 -48.47
CA LYS A 54 3.92 1.53 -48.06
C LYS A 54 4.23 1.52 -46.57
N ASP A 55 3.54 2.32 -45.77
CA ASP A 55 3.84 2.49 -44.35
C ASP A 55 2.65 2.04 -43.51
N PHE A 56 2.73 0.85 -42.91
CA PHE A 56 1.69 0.37 -42.02
C PHE A 56 1.80 1.14 -40.69
N ARG A 57 0.85 2.05 -40.46
CA ARG A 57 0.81 2.86 -39.24
C ARG A 57 -0.56 2.75 -38.59
N VAL A 58 -0.54 2.86 -37.27
CA VAL A 58 -1.76 2.85 -36.44
C VAL A 58 -1.82 4.11 -35.61
N ILE A 59 -3.02 4.53 -35.25
CA ILE A 59 -3.22 5.62 -34.32
C ILE A 59 -2.90 5.11 -32.93
N THR A 60 -1.74 5.51 -32.41
CA THR A 60 -1.27 5.21 -31.05
C THR A 60 -1.83 6.21 -30.02
N PRO A 61 -1.75 5.91 -28.71
CA PRO A 61 -2.38 6.75 -27.68
C PRO A 61 -1.85 8.20 -27.64
N ASP A 62 -0.60 8.46 -28.01
CA ASP A 62 -0.05 9.82 -28.10
C ASP A 62 -0.82 10.72 -29.08
N LEU A 63 -1.31 10.17 -30.20
CA LEU A 63 -2.13 10.93 -31.15
C LEU A 63 -3.52 11.22 -30.58
N ILE A 64 -4.05 10.32 -29.75
CA ILE A 64 -5.27 10.57 -28.99
C ILE A 64 -5.03 11.71 -28.00
N PHE A 65 -3.90 11.73 -27.29
CA PHE A 65 -3.55 12.84 -26.41
C PHE A 65 -3.54 14.17 -27.18
N ASP A 66 -2.88 14.22 -28.34
CA ASP A 66 -2.77 15.44 -29.14
C ASP A 66 -4.12 15.97 -29.63
N TYR A 67 -5.05 15.08 -29.96
CA TYR A 67 -6.42 15.46 -30.30
C TYR A 67 -7.18 16.05 -29.10
N PHE A 68 -7.02 15.45 -27.91
CA PHE A 68 -7.71 15.89 -26.69
C PHE A 68 -7.01 17.06 -25.99
N ASP A 69 -5.75 17.40 -26.30
CA ASP A 69 -4.98 18.45 -25.65
C ASP A 69 -5.73 19.81 -25.56
N PRO A 70 -6.36 20.33 -26.63
CA PRO A 70 -7.10 21.59 -26.54
C PRO A 70 -8.36 21.50 -25.66
N VAL A 71 -8.93 20.30 -25.51
CA VAL A 71 -10.09 20.04 -24.65
C VAL A 71 -9.63 19.94 -23.19
N LEU A 72 -8.55 19.18 -22.96
CA LEU A 72 -7.90 19.00 -21.65
C LEU A 72 -7.46 20.33 -21.04
N GLN A 73 -7.02 21.28 -21.87
CA GLN A 73 -6.62 22.61 -21.46
C GLN A 73 -7.79 23.51 -21.01
N LYS A 74 -8.97 23.37 -21.64
CA LYS A 74 -10.11 24.29 -21.48
C LYS A 74 -11.09 23.87 -20.39
N GLU A 75 -11.18 22.58 -20.12
CA GLU A 75 -12.11 22.01 -19.15
C GLU A 75 -11.52 22.08 -17.74
N PRO A 76 -12.24 22.62 -16.74
CA PRO A 76 -11.82 22.62 -15.35
C PRO A 76 -12.04 21.23 -14.75
N PHE A 77 -11.16 20.27 -15.04
CA PHE A 77 -11.16 18.99 -14.33
C PHE A 77 -10.81 19.21 -12.87
N ALA A 78 -11.57 18.56 -11.98
CA ALA A 78 -11.32 18.64 -10.55
C ALA A 78 -10.01 17.92 -10.16
N GLY A 79 -9.26 18.50 -9.22
CA GLY A 79 -8.26 17.81 -8.40
C GLY A 79 -7.03 17.28 -9.16
N GLU A 80 -6.70 16.00 -8.93
CA GLU A 80 -5.45 15.35 -9.38
C GLU A 80 -5.32 15.21 -10.90
N LEU A 81 -6.43 15.13 -11.63
CA LEU A 81 -6.40 14.96 -13.08
C LEU A 81 -5.82 16.19 -13.78
N HIS A 82 -6.17 17.39 -13.31
CA HIS A 82 -5.61 18.63 -13.83
C HIS A 82 -4.13 18.77 -13.46
N LYS A 83 -3.75 18.39 -12.22
CA LYS A 83 -2.34 18.36 -11.81
C LYS A 83 -1.51 17.46 -12.74
N ASN A 84 -2.00 16.26 -13.03
CA ASN A 84 -1.31 15.32 -13.94
C ASN A 84 -1.19 15.89 -15.36
N TYR A 85 -2.23 16.54 -15.89
CA TYR A 85 -2.16 17.19 -17.19
C TYR A 85 -1.10 18.32 -17.23
N VAL A 86 -1.09 19.20 -16.21
CA VAL A 86 -0.09 20.28 -16.10
C VAL A 86 1.32 19.72 -15.99
N LEU A 87 1.50 18.65 -15.21
CA LEU A 87 2.77 17.93 -15.12
C LEU A 87 3.21 17.38 -16.48
N THR A 88 2.31 16.73 -17.21
CA THR A 88 2.57 16.22 -18.56
C THR A 88 3.05 17.32 -19.49
N LYS A 89 2.39 18.48 -19.52
CA LYS A 89 2.82 19.62 -20.36
C LYS A 89 4.20 20.14 -19.94
N THR A 90 4.44 20.27 -18.64
CA THR A 90 5.75 20.69 -18.10
C THR A 90 6.87 19.74 -18.52
N ILE A 91 6.62 18.43 -18.49
CA ILE A 91 7.58 17.41 -18.94
C ILE A 91 7.79 17.53 -20.45
N LEU A 92 6.72 17.62 -21.25
CA LEU A 92 6.81 17.72 -22.71
C LEU A 92 7.60 18.95 -23.18
N ASP A 93 7.47 20.09 -22.49
CA ASP A 93 8.25 21.30 -22.78
C ASP A 93 9.76 21.08 -22.50
N LYS A 94 10.11 20.23 -21.53
CA LYS A 94 11.51 19.88 -21.22
C LYS A 94 12.12 18.96 -22.28
N ILE A 95 11.34 18.04 -22.82
CA ILE A 95 11.80 16.99 -23.75
C ILE A 95 11.42 17.27 -25.21
N GLU A 96 11.22 18.53 -25.60
CA GLU A 96 10.62 18.96 -26.88
C GLU A 96 11.24 18.29 -28.14
N ASN A 97 12.53 17.94 -28.10
CA ASN A 97 13.25 17.31 -29.21
C ASN A 97 13.28 15.77 -29.19
N GLN A 98 12.66 15.13 -28.20
CA GLN A 98 12.70 13.70 -27.94
C GLN A 98 11.34 13.07 -28.31
N ILE A 99 11.23 12.59 -29.55
CA ILE A 99 9.94 12.17 -30.15
C ILE A 99 9.36 10.94 -29.44
N LEU A 100 10.15 9.89 -29.23
CA LEU A 100 9.66 8.64 -28.63
C LEU A 100 9.32 8.83 -27.15
N GLU A 101 10.15 9.59 -26.46
CA GLU A 101 9.98 9.97 -25.06
C GLU A 101 8.68 10.78 -24.88
N SER A 102 8.42 11.75 -25.75
CA SER A 102 7.17 12.52 -25.77
C SER A 102 5.94 11.61 -25.98
N LYS A 103 6.04 10.61 -26.87
CA LYS A 103 4.98 9.62 -27.08
C LYS A 103 4.71 8.80 -25.81
N ILE A 104 5.76 8.34 -25.14
CA ILE A 104 5.68 7.58 -23.89
C ILE A 104 5.02 8.41 -22.78
N VAL A 105 5.45 9.66 -22.58
CA VAL A 105 4.91 10.57 -21.56
C VAL A 105 3.41 10.82 -21.78
N LYS A 106 3.00 11.11 -23.03
CA LYS A 106 1.57 11.27 -23.39
C LYS A 106 0.77 10.02 -23.09
N THR A 107 1.30 8.84 -23.43
CA THR A 107 0.63 7.55 -23.16
C THR A 107 0.47 7.30 -21.66
N ILE A 108 1.52 7.47 -20.86
CA ILE A 108 1.45 7.33 -19.40
C ILE A 108 0.41 8.30 -18.83
N SER A 109 0.42 9.56 -19.27
CA SER A 109 -0.57 10.57 -18.86
C SER A 109 -2.00 10.11 -19.09
N LEU A 110 -2.30 9.52 -20.26
CA LEU A 110 -3.62 9.00 -20.58
C LEU A 110 -4.01 7.79 -19.72
N ILE A 111 -3.07 6.88 -19.44
CA ILE A 111 -3.32 5.72 -18.58
C ILE A 111 -3.74 6.18 -17.18
N TYR A 112 -3.01 7.12 -16.58
CA TYR A 112 -3.35 7.70 -15.27
C TYR A 112 -4.64 8.51 -15.31
N LEU A 113 -4.90 9.25 -16.39
CA LEU A 113 -6.13 10.01 -16.58
C LEU A 113 -7.38 9.10 -16.62
N LEU A 114 -7.25 7.86 -17.09
CA LEU A 114 -8.32 6.86 -17.05
C LEU A 114 -8.40 6.11 -15.72
N GLY A 115 -7.26 5.86 -15.06
CA GLY A 115 -7.20 5.18 -13.75
C GLY A 115 -7.73 3.74 -13.76
N GLN A 116 -7.86 3.09 -14.92
CA GLN A 116 -8.34 1.71 -15.05
C GLN A 116 -7.18 0.71 -15.07
N PHE A 117 -6.37 0.72 -14.00
CA PHE A 117 -5.13 -0.05 -13.93
C PHE A 117 -5.32 -1.58 -13.98
N ASP A 118 -6.52 -2.09 -13.70
CA ASP A 118 -6.84 -3.52 -13.90
C ASP A 118 -6.91 -3.95 -15.36
N LYS A 119 -7.03 -2.98 -16.29
CA LYS A 119 -7.16 -3.21 -17.73
C LYS A 119 -5.95 -2.74 -18.53
N LEU A 120 -5.34 -1.63 -18.12
CA LEU A 120 -4.17 -1.06 -18.78
C LEU A 120 -3.24 -0.49 -17.73
N LYS A 121 -2.07 -1.12 -17.58
CA LYS A 121 -1.06 -0.76 -16.57
C LYS A 121 0.02 0.10 -17.21
N PRO A 122 0.54 1.14 -16.53
CA PRO A 122 1.66 1.94 -17.02
C PRO A 122 2.99 1.22 -16.74
N ILE A 123 3.16 -0.03 -17.19
CA ILE A 123 4.38 -0.83 -17.00
C ILE A 123 5.20 -0.86 -18.30
N LYS A 124 6.51 -1.16 -18.19
CA LYS A 124 7.43 -1.15 -19.33
C LYS A 124 6.92 -2.05 -20.48
N GLU A 125 6.43 -3.23 -20.16
CA GLU A 125 5.95 -4.22 -21.14
C GLU A 125 4.78 -3.70 -21.98
N GLU A 126 3.84 -2.98 -21.35
CA GLU A 126 2.68 -2.39 -22.04
C GLU A 126 3.12 -1.25 -22.97
N ILE A 127 4.04 -0.39 -22.51
CA ILE A 127 4.59 0.71 -23.33
C ILE A 127 5.38 0.15 -24.53
N VAL A 128 6.21 -0.88 -24.31
CA VAL A 128 6.92 -1.59 -25.39
C VAL A 128 5.92 -2.19 -26.38
N GLY A 129 4.86 -2.83 -25.89
CA GLY A 129 3.79 -3.40 -26.72
C GLY A 129 3.14 -2.34 -27.63
N ILE A 130 2.78 -1.19 -27.07
CA ILE A 130 2.10 -0.09 -27.78
C ILE A 130 2.93 0.45 -28.94
N TYR A 131 4.24 0.59 -28.76
CA TYR A 131 5.12 1.23 -29.74
C TYR A 131 5.92 0.25 -30.60
N SER A 132 5.80 -1.05 -30.37
CA SER A 132 6.53 -2.13 -31.07
C SER A 132 6.29 -2.18 -32.59
N MET A 133 5.23 -1.56 -33.11
CA MET A 133 4.97 -1.48 -34.55
C MET A 133 5.84 -0.43 -35.26
N GLU A 134 6.22 0.66 -34.57
CA GLU A 134 6.99 1.77 -35.14
C GLU A 134 8.47 1.74 -34.70
N TYR A 135 8.77 1.14 -33.53
CA TYR A 135 10.10 1.15 -32.91
C TYR A 135 10.51 -0.25 -32.45
N LYS A 136 11.82 -0.50 -32.40
CA LYS A 136 12.33 -1.75 -31.82
C LYS A 136 12.16 -1.73 -30.29
N PRO A 137 11.89 -2.88 -29.65
CA PRO A 137 11.79 -2.95 -28.19
C PRO A 137 12.97 -2.30 -27.44
N ALA A 138 14.20 -2.52 -27.90
CA ALA A 138 15.40 -1.93 -27.31
C ALA A 138 15.45 -0.39 -27.40
N GLU A 139 14.88 0.21 -28.45
CA GLU A 139 14.80 1.67 -28.59
C GLU A 139 13.78 2.26 -27.61
N ILE A 140 12.65 1.56 -27.41
CA ILE A 140 11.60 1.95 -26.47
C ILE A 140 12.11 1.82 -25.03
N GLU A 141 12.77 0.71 -24.69
CA GLU A 141 13.37 0.51 -23.37
C GLU A 141 14.44 1.57 -23.07
N ALA A 142 15.27 1.92 -24.06
CA ALA A 142 16.25 2.99 -23.91
C ALA A 142 15.59 4.36 -23.67
N ALA A 143 14.49 4.67 -24.38
CA ALA A 143 13.73 5.91 -24.16
C ALA A 143 13.07 5.95 -22.77
N ILE A 144 12.52 4.83 -22.29
CA ILE A 144 12.00 4.73 -20.91
C ILE A 144 13.12 4.94 -19.90
N ASP A 145 14.27 4.29 -20.09
CA ASP A 145 15.41 4.42 -19.19
C ASP A 145 15.99 5.84 -19.20
N HIS A 146 16.01 6.52 -20.35
CA HIS A 146 16.39 7.93 -20.48
C HIS A 146 15.44 8.84 -19.69
N LEU A 147 14.13 8.62 -19.79
CA LEU A 147 13.12 9.36 -19.01
C LEU A 147 13.24 9.16 -17.48
N ILE A 148 13.73 7.99 -17.05
CA ILE A 148 13.94 7.65 -15.64
C ILE A 148 15.27 8.24 -15.12
N LYS A 149 16.37 8.00 -15.84
CA LYS A 149 17.74 8.20 -15.34
C LYS A 149 18.37 9.53 -15.75
N ASP A 150 18.01 10.07 -16.91
CA ASP A 150 18.66 11.26 -17.46
C ASP A 150 17.76 12.49 -17.30
N GLU A 151 16.48 12.35 -17.65
CA GLU A 151 15.51 13.44 -17.53
C GLU A 151 14.86 13.52 -16.15
N TYR A 152 14.86 12.44 -15.38
CA TYR A 152 14.24 12.34 -14.05
C TYR A 152 12.76 12.77 -14.02
N VAL A 153 12.02 12.46 -15.08
CA VAL A 153 10.60 12.82 -15.22
C VAL A 153 9.66 11.63 -15.03
N ILE A 154 10.22 10.42 -14.92
CA ILE A 154 9.49 9.20 -14.59
C ILE A 154 10.09 8.57 -13.33
N TYR A 155 9.22 8.24 -12.37
CA TYR A 155 9.54 7.38 -11.24
C TYR A 155 9.00 5.97 -11.52
N LEU A 156 9.87 4.95 -11.43
CA LEU A 156 9.47 3.55 -11.49
C LEU A 156 9.11 3.08 -10.08
N LYS A 157 7.82 2.89 -9.83
CA LYS A 157 7.31 2.40 -8.54
C LYS A 157 7.82 1.01 -8.23
N ARG A 158 8.25 0.78 -6.99
CA ARG A 158 8.72 -0.53 -6.50
C ARG A 158 7.59 -1.42 -6.00
N SER A 159 6.45 -0.82 -5.66
CA SER A 159 5.27 -1.56 -5.21
C SER A 159 4.62 -2.40 -6.32
N ASN A 160 4.66 -1.92 -7.57
CA ASN A 160 3.90 -2.52 -8.67
C ASN A 160 4.50 -2.30 -10.07
N ASP A 161 5.73 -1.81 -10.17
CA ASP A 161 6.46 -1.52 -11.42
C ASP A 161 5.81 -0.43 -12.31
N TYR A 162 4.92 0.39 -11.75
CA TYR A 162 4.25 1.45 -12.52
C TYR A 162 5.21 2.62 -12.79
N LEU A 163 5.23 3.06 -14.05
CA LEU A 163 5.88 4.28 -14.50
C LEU A 163 4.97 5.46 -14.16
N LYS A 164 5.32 6.24 -13.12
CA LYS A 164 4.59 7.44 -12.71
C LYS A 164 5.33 8.69 -13.17
N LEU A 165 4.65 9.62 -13.83
CA LEU A 165 5.22 10.94 -14.12
C LEU A 165 5.52 11.66 -12.80
N LYS A 166 6.67 12.33 -12.73
CA LYS A 166 7.04 13.19 -11.60
C LYS A 166 7.63 14.50 -12.08
N GLN A 167 7.49 15.53 -11.26
CA GLN A 167 8.21 16.78 -11.47
C GLN A 167 9.61 16.65 -10.88
N THR A 168 10.61 17.26 -11.52
CA THR A 168 11.95 17.37 -10.94
C THR A 168 12.10 18.72 -10.26
N SER A 169 12.57 18.69 -9.01
CA SER A 169 12.94 19.89 -8.24
C SER A 169 14.34 20.43 -8.60
N GLY A 170 15.09 19.73 -9.47
CA GLY A 170 16.51 20.00 -9.72
C GLY A 170 17.44 19.59 -8.57
N VAL A 171 16.89 19.06 -7.49
CA VAL A 171 17.64 18.46 -6.40
C VAL A 171 17.97 17.01 -6.74
N ASP A 172 19.21 16.60 -6.46
CA ASP A 172 19.59 15.20 -6.49
C ASP A 172 18.95 14.45 -5.31
N VAL A 173 17.73 13.96 -5.53
CA VAL A 173 16.93 13.21 -4.55
C VAL A 173 17.61 11.89 -4.20
N GLU A 174 18.23 11.21 -5.16
CA GLU A 174 18.90 9.94 -4.93
C GLU A 174 20.11 10.11 -4.00
N GLN A 175 20.94 11.12 -4.24
CA GLN A 175 22.08 11.42 -3.39
C GLN A 175 21.64 11.85 -1.99
N LYS A 176 20.67 12.76 -1.87
CA LYS A 176 20.16 13.18 -0.55
C LYS A 176 19.57 12.02 0.25
N LEU A 177 18.88 11.10 -0.42
CA LEU A 177 18.32 9.91 0.20
C LEU A 177 19.44 8.99 0.70
N SER A 178 20.44 8.72 -0.14
CA SER A 178 21.63 7.94 0.23
C SER A 178 22.37 8.53 1.44
N ASP A 179 22.61 9.85 1.43
CA ASP A 179 23.28 10.55 2.54
C ASP A 179 22.47 10.46 3.84
N THR A 180 21.15 10.59 3.74
CA THR A 180 20.25 10.52 4.90
C THR A 180 20.16 9.09 5.44
N ILE A 181 20.11 8.07 4.58
CA ILE A 181 20.18 6.66 4.99
C ILE A 181 21.49 6.39 5.73
N ALA A 182 22.62 6.84 5.19
CA ALA A 182 23.92 6.66 5.83
C ALA A 182 23.97 7.31 7.23
N ALA A 183 23.35 8.48 7.39
CA ALA A 183 23.25 9.17 8.67
C ALA A 183 22.33 8.46 9.69
N LEU A 184 21.23 7.85 9.24
CA LEU A 184 20.25 7.19 10.12
C LEU A 184 20.58 5.73 10.45
N THR A 185 21.37 5.07 9.60
CA THR A 185 21.71 3.64 9.70
C THR A 185 22.24 3.22 11.08
N PRO A 186 23.14 3.96 11.76
CA PRO A 186 23.67 3.56 13.07
C PRO A 186 22.60 3.43 14.17
N SER A 187 21.50 4.18 14.06
CA SER A 187 20.40 4.17 15.02
C SER A 187 19.18 3.35 14.57
N PHE A 188 19.25 2.73 13.39
CA PHE A 188 18.12 2.03 12.80
C PHE A 188 17.83 0.71 13.54
N SER A 189 16.55 0.47 13.85
CA SER A 189 16.06 -0.79 14.39
C SER A 189 14.93 -1.30 13.51
N LEU A 190 15.13 -2.48 12.92
CA LEU A 190 14.14 -3.12 12.05
C LEU A 190 12.86 -3.41 12.81
N LYS A 191 12.98 -4.03 14.00
CA LYS A 191 11.86 -4.24 14.91
C LYS A 191 11.05 -2.98 15.16
N ARG A 192 11.70 -1.88 15.56
CA ARG A 192 11.01 -0.62 15.88
C ARG A 192 10.31 -0.05 14.64
N ALA A 193 11.00 -0.03 13.51
CA ALA A 193 10.46 0.50 12.26
C ALA A 193 9.24 -0.28 11.78
N LEU A 194 9.25 -1.62 11.86
CA LEU A 194 8.12 -2.47 11.49
C LEU A 194 6.92 -2.25 12.42
N ASN A 195 7.12 -2.31 13.74
CA ASN A 195 6.04 -2.13 14.70
C ASN A 195 5.43 -0.72 14.64
N ALA A 196 6.24 0.32 14.37
CA ALA A 196 5.74 1.67 14.14
C ALA A 196 4.97 1.81 12.80
N SER A 197 5.25 0.97 11.81
CA SER A 197 4.57 0.99 10.51
C SER A 197 3.33 0.09 10.46
N ASN A 198 3.16 -0.80 11.44
CA ASN A 198 2.03 -1.69 11.50
C ASN A 198 0.76 -0.94 11.95
N ILE A 199 -0.31 -1.13 11.20
CA ILE A 199 -1.63 -0.56 11.51
C ILE A 199 -2.51 -1.62 12.21
N ASP A 200 -2.34 -2.90 11.86
CA ASP A 200 -3.00 -4.04 12.49
C ASP A 200 -2.26 -4.44 13.79
N ASN A 201 -2.14 -3.52 14.75
CA ASN A 201 -1.39 -3.74 15.99
C ASN A 201 -2.11 -4.65 17.00
N TYR A 202 -3.37 -4.98 16.75
CA TYR A 202 -4.19 -5.76 17.67
C TYR A 202 -5.00 -6.83 16.94
N LEU A 203 -5.06 -8.01 17.56
CA LEU A 203 -5.96 -9.10 17.16
C LEU A 203 -7.05 -9.26 18.22
N TYR A 204 -8.30 -9.04 17.82
CA TYR A 204 -9.43 -9.17 18.72
C TYR A 204 -10.03 -10.60 18.67
N PRO A 205 -10.18 -11.28 19.80
CA PRO A 205 -10.89 -12.54 19.92
C PRO A 205 -12.42 -12.30 19.82
N SER A 206 -12.90 -12.04 18.61
CA SER A 206 -14.23 -11.47 18.36
C SER A 206 -15.37 -12.27 19.00
N LYS A 207 -15.33 -13.60 18.92
CA LYS A 207 -16.38 -14.46 19.48
C LYS A 207 -16.37 -14.44 21.01
N TYR A 208 -15.19 -14.47 21.62
CA TYR A 208 -15.07 -14.43 23.07
C TYR A 208 -15.56 -13.10 23.64
N ASN A 209 -15.14 -11.99 23.01
CA ASN A 209 -15.52 -10.64 23.41
C ASN A 209 -17.04 -10.42 23.34
N ASP A 210 -17.68 -10.92 22.29
CA ASP A 210 -19.14 -10.88 22.12
C ASP A 210 -19.84 -11.70 23.22
N GLU A 211 -19.44 -12.95 23.44
CA GLU A 211 -20.09 -13.82 24.42
C GLU A 211 -19.87 -13.40 25.89
N LYS A 212 -18.73 -12.75 26.18
CA LYS A 212 -18.37 -12.30 27.54
C LYS A 212 -18.65 -10.82 27.77
N GLU A 213 -19.19 -10.10 26.77
CA GLU A 213 -19.49 -8.66 26.83
C GLU A 213 -18.27 -7.83 27.27
N MET A 214 -17.08 -8.16 26.77
CA MET A 214 -15.82 -7.48 27.13
C MET A 214 -14.89 -7.27 25.94
N ILE A 215 -13.82 -6.50 26.14
CA ILE A 215 -12.85 -6.16 25.10
C ILE A 215 -11.48 -6.69 25.50
N ARG A 216 -11.24 -7.98 25.25
CA ARG A 216 -9.87 -8.53 25.26
C ARG A 216 -9.18 -8.30 23.93
N TYR A 217 -7.86 -8.28 23.92
CA TYR A 217 -7.07 -8.16 22.70
C TYR A 217 -5.70 -8.80 22.84
N PHE A 218 -5.16 -9.21 21.70
CA PHE A 218 -3.79 -9.69 21.58
C PHE A 218 -2.96 -8.60 20.93
N GLU A 219 -1.84 -8.24 21.51
CA GLU A 219 -0.90 -7.29 20.91
C GLU A 219 -0.08 -7.97 19.83
N PHE A 220 0.06 -7.32 18.68
CA PHE A 220 0.82 -7.82 17.55
C PHE A 220 2.22 -7.21 17.55
N GLU A 221 3.25 -8.04 17.65
CA GLU A 221 4.64 -7.59 17.74
C GLU A 221 5.52 -8.31 16.71
N PHE A 222 6.17 -7.53 15.85
CA PHE A 222 7.26 -8.02 15.02
C PHE A 222 8.52 -8.24 15.88
N ILE A 223 9.16 -9.39 15.69
CA ILE A 223 10.44 -9.74 16.33
C ILE A 223 11.45 -10.22 15.28
N GLU A 224 12.72 -9.92 15.52
CA GLU A 224 13.82 -10.32 14.63
C GLU A 224 14.34 -11.72 14.98
N GLU A 225 14.89 -12.43 13.99
CA GLU A 225 15.43 -13.79 14.17
C GLU A 225 16.53 -13.88 15.24
N GLN A 226 17.30 -12.81 15.46
CA GLN A 226 18.35 -12.72 16.48
C GLN A 226 17.78 -12.75 17.90
N GLU A 227 16.54 -12.28 18.11
CA GLU A 227 15.84 -12.36 19.41
C GLU A 227 15.48 -13.81 19.77
N LEU A 228 15.61 -14.72 18.81
CA LEU A 228 15.38 -16.14 18.98
C LEU A 228 16.67 -16.91 19.18
N GLU A 229 17.82 -16.28 19.40
CA GLU A 229 19.06 -16.99 19.73
C GLU A 229 19.02 -17.54 21.17
N GLY A 230 19.52 -18.76 21.38
CA GLY A 230 19.53 -19.38 22.73
C GLY A 230 18.15 -19.84 23.24
N HIS A 231 17.95 -19.85 24.56
CA HIS A 231 16.66 -20.19 25.16
C HIS A 231 15.77 -18.94 25.27
N VAL A 232 14.52 -19.05 24.84
CA VAL A 232 13.54 -17.95 24.88
C VAL A 232 12.46 -18.29 25.90
N ASP A 233 12.34 -17.45 26.92
CA ASP A 233 11.21 -17.44 27.85
C ASP A 233 10.16 -16.45 27.34
N TRP A 234 9.10 -16.97 26.74
CA TRP A 234 8.05 -16.15 26.13
C TRP A 234 7.21 -15.39 27.15
N VAL A 235 7.06 -15.92 28.37
CA VAL A 235 6.32 -15.25 29.44
C VAL A 235 7.09 -14.03 29.89
N LYS A 236 8.41 -14.17 30.10
CA LYS A 236 9.28 -13.04 30.42
C LYS A 236 9.36 -12.03 29.27
N LYS A 237 9.39 -12.49 28.01
CA LYS A 237 9.41 -11.60 26.85
C LYS A 237 8.15 -10.72 26.77
N ALA A 238 7.01 -11.24 27.22
CA ALA A 238 5.74 -10.52 27.24
C ALA A 238 5.49 -9.73 28.55
N GLU A 239 6.46 -9.63 29.47
CA GLU A 239 6.27 -9.04 30.79
C GLU A 239 5.84 -7.56 30.73
N ASP A 240 6.40 -6.81 29.78
CA ASP A 240 6.09 -5.38 29.57
C ASP A 240 4.88 -5.14 28.65
N ILE A 241 4.25 -6.21 28.14
CA ILE A 241 3.13 -6.12 27.20
C ILE A 241 1.81 -6.19 27.96
N ASN A 242 1.07 -5.08 27.99
CA ASN A 242 -0.22 -4.99 28.67
C ASN A 242 -1.36 -5.50 27.78
N ALA A 243 -1.37 -6.81 27.47
CA ALA A 243 -2.39 -7.44 26.64
C ALA A 243 -2.81 -8.82 27.15
N ASP A 244 -3.98 -9.30 26.72
CA ASP A 244 -4.50 -10.62 27.11
C ASP A 244 -3.72 -11.76 26.48
N GLY A 245 -3.11 -11.50 25.32
CA GLY A 245 -2.16 -12.39 24.66
C GLY A 245 -1.27 -11.63 23.68
N VAL A 246 -0.37 -12.35 23.02
CA VAL A 246 0.59 -11.74 22.10
C VAL A 246 0.65 -12.54 20.80
N VAL A 247 0.69 -11.84 19.69
CA VAL A 247 0.97 -12.38 18.36
C VAL A 247 2.38 -11.97 17.98
N TYR A 248 3.32 -12.91 18.02
CA TYR A 248 4.70 -12.67 17.60
C TYR A 248 4.83 -12.96 16.10
N ALA A 249 5.09 -11.93 15.30
CA ALA A 249 5.43 -12.05 13.88
C ALA A 249 6.94 -12.09 13.70
N ILE A 250 7.48 -13.24 13.30
CA ILE A 250 8.92 -13.43 13.19
C ILE A 250 9.40 -12.98 11.81
N VAL A 251 10.30 -12.00 11.77
CA VAL A 251 10.91 -11.53 10.53
C VAL A 251 12.13 -12.39 10.21
N CYS A 252 12.12 -12.98 9.01
CA CYS A 252 13.22 -13.79 8.48
C CYS A 252 13.80 -13.11 7.23
N GLU A 253 15.04 -12.63 7.31
CA GLU A 253 15.75 -12.04 6.15
C GLU A 253 16.59 -13.10 5.41
N GLU A 254 16.97 -14.20 6.08
CA GLU A 254 17.78 -15.28 5.48
C GLU A 254 16.93 -16.52 5.10
N PRO A 255 16.90 -16.95 3.81
CA PRO A 255 16.12 -18.11 3.39
C PRO A 255 16.47 -19.42 4.11
N GLY A 256 17.75 -19.61 4.48
CA GLY A 256 18.24 -20.81 5.15
C GLY A 256 17.75 -20.95 6.59
N ALA A 257 17.42 -19.83 7.25
CA ALA A 257 17.07 -19.80 8.68
C ALA A 257 15.64 -20.28 8.95
N ILE A 258 14.70 -20.09 8.01
CA ILE A 258 13.25 -20.30 8.19
C ILE A 258 12.93 -21.67 8.79
N LYS A 259 13.51 -22.75 8.25
CA LYS A 259 13.22 -24.11 8.72
C LYS A 259 13.71 -24.33 10.14
N GLY A 260 14.90 -23.81 10.47
CA GLY A 260 15.47 -23.90 11.81
C GLY A 260 14.64 -23.13 12.83
N ILE A 261 14.27 -21.90 12.50
CA ILE A 261 13.42 -21.04 13.32
C ILE A 261 12.05 -21.69 13.52
N LYS A 262 11.41 -22.21 12.46
CA LYS A 262 10.12 -22.89 12.56
C LYS A 262 10.14 -24.04 13.57
N ASN A 263 11.14 -24.91 13.47
CA ASN A 263 11.31 -26.03 14.39
C ASN A 263 11.53 -25.56 15.83
N LYS A 264 12.29 -24.48 16.00
CA LYS A 264 12.51 -23.87 17.32
C LYS A 264 11.20 -23.36 17.91
N ILE A 265 10.42 -22.57 17.16
CA ILE A 265 9.13 -22.05 17.61
C ILE A 265 8.17 -23.19 17.96
N LEU A 266 8.09 -24.26 17.15
CA LEU A 266 7.28 -25.45 17.46
C LEU A 266 7.67 -26.13 18.78
N MET A 267 8.94 -26.05 19.18
CA MET A 267 9.40 -26.60 20.46
C MET A 267 9.17 -25.64 21.62
N THR A 268 9.52 -24.36 21.45
CA THR A 268 9.49 -23.36 22.53
C THR A 268 8.10 -22.81 22.81
N SER A 269 7.15 -22.90 21.86
CA SER A 269 5.78 -22.44 22.05
C SER A 269 4.89 -23.42 22.84
N ARG A 270 5.39 -24.62 23.18
CA ARG A 270 4.63 -25.60 23.96
C ARG A 270 4.39 -25.09 25.38
N GLY A 271 3.14 -25.20 25.85
CA GLY A 271 2.71 -24.67 27.15
C GLY A 271 2.63 -23.15 27.22
N CYS A 272 2.75 -22.45 26.08
CA CYS A 272 2.60 -21.01 25.99
C CYS A 272 1.18 -20.67 25.54
N ASP A 273 0.24 -20.69 26.49
CA ASP A 273 -1.20 -20.69 26.16
C ASP A 273 -1.70 -19.38 25.55
N ARG A 274 -1.01 -18.25 25.77
CA ARG A 274 -1.47 -16.92 25.35
C ARG A 274 -0.74 -16.37 24.12
N PHE A 275 0.08 -17.17 23.44
CA PHE A 275 0.95 -16.69 22.36
C PHE A 275 0.69 -17.39 21.04
N ILE A 276 0.49 -16.58 19.99
CA ILE A 276 0.40 -17.04 18.61
C ILE A 276 1.67 -16.59 17.89
N PHE A 277 2.24 -17.47 17.06
CA PHE A 277 3.45 -17.17 16.31
C PHE A 277 3.16 -17.21 14.81
N ILE A 278 3.62 -16.19 14.09
CA ILE A 278 3.44 -16.06 12.65
C ILE A 278 4.81 -16.09 11.99
N MET A 279 4.99 -17.05 11.09
CA MET A 279 6.24 -17.35 10.42
C MET A 279 6.07 -17.16 8.91
N PRO A 280 6.89 -16.35 8.23
CA PRO A 280 6.80 -16.22 6.79
C PRO A 280 7.26 -17.53 6.12
N LYS A 281 6.64 -17.89 5.01
CA LYS A 281 7.03 -19.09 4.22
C LYS A 281 8.28 -18.84 3.38
N LYS A 282 8.61 -17.59 3.10
CA LYS A 282 9.78 -17.16 2.34
C LYS A 282 10.44 -15.99 3.04
N ALA A 283 11.76 -15.94 3.00
CA ALA A 283 12.50 -14.80 3.52
C ALA A 283 12.31 -13.62 2.58
N THR A 284 12.22 -12.42 3.14
CA THR A 284 12.01 -11.19 2.37
C THR A 284 12.83 -10.08 3.02
N ALA A 285 13.74 -9.49 2.24
CA ALA A 285 14.61 -8.41 2.70
C ALA A 285 13.82 -7.10 2.71
N ILE A 286 13.40 -6.66 3.90
CA ILE A 286 12.61 -5.43 4.08
C ILE A 286 13.44 -4.30 4.73
N ARG A 287 14.60 -4.60 5.31
CA ARG A 287 15.45 -3.65 6.03
C ARG A 287 15.80 -2.40 5.21
N LYS A 288 16.29 -2.59 3.98
CA LYS A 288 16.67 -1.46 3.11
C LYS A 288 15.48 -0.56 2.79
N ILE A 289 14.32 -1.15 2.52
CA ILE A 289 13.07 -0.44 2.24
C ILE A 289 12.64 0.42 3.43
N LEU A 290 12.72 -0.11 4.65
CA LEU A 290 12.39 0.65 5.86
C LEU A 290 13.40 1.76 6.17
N GLN A 291 14.69 1.53 5.96
CA GLN A 291 15.72 2.56 6.10
C GLN A 291 15.47 3.73 5.15
N GLU A 292 15.13 3.41 3.89
CA GLU A 292 14.78 4.41 2.90
C GLU A 292 13.48 5.13 3.23
N TYR A 293 12.48 4.40 3.77
CA TYR A 293 11.23 4.98 4.22
C TYR A 293 11.42 5.98 5.37
N GLU A 294 12.24 5.64 6.38
CA GLU A 294 12.58 6.60 7.45
C GLU A 294 13.33 7.82 6.89
N ALA A 295 14.29 7.61 5.97
CA ALA A 295 15.05 8.68 5.36
C ALA A 295 14.18 9.63 4.53
N VAL A 296 13.32 9.09 3.66
CA VAL A 296 12.42 9.90 2.82
C VAL A 296 11.38 10.62 3.67
N SER A 297 10.90 10.02 4.76
CA SER A 297 9.98 10.68 5.71
C SER A 297 10.62 11.95 6.30
N VAL A 298 11.88 11.85 6.75
CA VAL A 298 12.64 13.00 7.28
C VAL A 298 12.88 14.06 6.20
N LEU A 299 13.25 13.66 4.98
CA LEU A 299 13.50 14.58 3.88
C LEU A 299 12.24 15.31 3.44
N ARG A 300 11.13 14.58 3.33
CA ARG A 300 9.80 15.12 3.04
C ARG A 300 9.40 16.16 4.08
N ASP A 301 9.56 15.86 5.36
CA ASP A 301 9.22 16.80 6.43
C ASP A 301 10.04 18.09 6.38
N LYS A 302 11.30 18.01 5.94
CA LYS A 302 12.17 19.19 5.72
C LYS A 302 11.81 19.97 4.45
N ALA A 303 11.16 19.34 3.48
CA ALA A 303 10.82 19.95 2.19
C ALA A 303 9.46 20.67 2.17
N LYS A 304 8.74 20.78 3.30
CA LYS A 304 7.38 21.36 3.37
C LYS A 304 7.23 22.76 2.77
N GLU A 305 8.30 23.55 2.72
CA GLU A 305 8.30 24.90 2.15
C GLU A 305 8.57 24.92 0.63
N ASP A 306 9.11 23.83 0.07
CA ASP A 306 9.35 23.64 -1.36
C ASP A 306 8.36 22.61 -1.90
N THR A 307 7.25 23.10 -2.48
CA THR A 307 6.15 22.25 -2.95
C THR A 307 6.62 21.21 -3.97
N VAL A 308 7.53 21.55 -4.88
CA VAL A 308 7.98 20.64 -5.95
C VAL A 308 8.82 19.52 -5.35
N LEU A 309 9.78 19.88 -4.48
CA LEU A 309 10.61 18.90 -3.79
C LEU A 309 9.79 18.03 -2.83
N PHE A 310 8.80 18.60 -2.14
CA PHE A 310 7.88 17.87 -1.30
C PHE A 310 7.08 16.83 -2.10
N GLU A 311 6.47 17.22 -3.23
CA GLU A 311 5.73 16.31 -4.09
C GLU A 311 6.64 15.19 -4.64
N GLU A 312 7.90 15.50 -4.96
CA GLU A 312 8.88 14.50 -5.39
C GLU A 312 9.18 13.45 -4.30
N TYR A 313 9.40 13.88 -3.05
CA TYR A 313 9.56 12.96 -1.92
C TYR A 313 8.28 12.21 -1.56
N GLU A 314 7.11 12.84 -1.71
CA GLU A 314 5.82 12.21 -1.40
C GLU A 314 5.57 11.01 -2.31
N VAL A 315 5.89 11.10 -3.60
CA VAL A 315 5.76 9.97 -4.54
C VAL A 315 6.57 8.75 -4.09
N ILE A 316 7.80 8.97 -3.60
CA ILE A 316 8.67 7.91 -3.09
C ILE A 316 8.14 7.37 -1.76
N TYR A 317 7.71 8.26 -0.85
CA TYR A 317 7.15 7.89 0.45
C TYR A 317 5.91 7.01 0.31
N GLU A 318 4.95 7.39 -0.54
CA GLU A 318 3.74 6.61 -0.79
C GLU A 318 4.06 5.22 -1.35
N ASP A 319 4.95 5.14 -2.34
CA ASP A 319 5.37 3.88 -2.95
C ASP A 319 6.05 2.94 -1.93
N LEU A 320 6.96 3.48 -1.11
CA LEU A 320 7.59 2.69 -0.05
C LEU A 320 6.61 2.24 1.02
N ARG A 321 5.64 3.09 1.38
CA ARG A 321 4.57 2.73 2.30
C ARG A 321 3.74 1.57 1.76
N ASP A 322 3.41 1.58 0.47
CA ASP A 322 2.68 0.49 -0.19
C ASP A 322 3.48 -0.84 -0.11
N VAL A 323 4.80 -0.79 -0.38
CA VAL A 323 5.69 -1.96 -0.24
C VAL A 323 5.70 -2.50 1.19
N ILE A 324 5.82 -1.63 2.20
CA ILE A 324 5.81 -2.02 3.62
C ILE A 324 4.45 -2.61 4.01
N SER A 325 3.35 -1.99 3.56
CA SER A 325 2.00 -2.48 3.82
C SER A 325 1.79 -3.88 3.25
N GLU A 326 2.30 -4.14 2.03
CA GLU A 326 2.22 -5.45 1.38
C GLU A 326 3.12 -6.52 2.02
N PHE A 327 4.21 -6.09 2.66
CA PHE A 327 5.03 -6.97 3.49
C PHE A 327 4.29 -7.37 4.78
N ILE A 328 3.71 -6.39 5.48
CA ILE A 328 2.98 -6.60 6.74
C ILE A 328 1.70 -7.43 6.49
N SER A 329 0.98 -7.17 5.39
CA SER A 329 -0.23 -7.92 5.01
C SER A 329 0.04 -9.42 4.92
N GLY A 330 1.24 -9.81 4.48
CA GLY A 330 1.64 -11.22 4.44
C GLY A 330 1.67 -11.95 5.79
N TYR A 331 1.66 -11.21 6.91
CA TYR A 331 1.52 -11.76 8.26
C TYR A 331 0.09 -11.62 8.80
N THR A 332 -0.61 -10.52 8.48
CA THR A 332 -1.90 -10.19 9.09
C THR A 332 -3.11 -10.69 8.29
N HIS A 333 -2.92 -11.06 7.02
CA HIS A 333 -3.95 -11.54 6.09
C HIS A 333 -3.65 -12.99 5.67
N PRO A 334 -4.15 -14.00 6.42
CA PRO A 334 -3.90 -15.41 6.12
C PRO A 334 -4.32 -15.87 4.72
N GLU A 335 -5.28 -15.18 4.11
CA GLU A 335 -5.75 -15.37 2.74
C GLU A 335 -4.68 -15.11 1.65
N ASP A 336 -3.57 -14.45 1.98
CA ASP A 336 -2.43 -14.27 1.07
C ASP A 336 -1.54 -15.53 1.01
N TYR A 337 -1.74 -16.47 1.93
CA TYR A 337 -0.96 -17.71 2.06
C TYR A 337 0.56 -17.50 2.16
N LYS A 338 1.03 -16.31 2.55
CA LYS A 338 2.46 -15.96 2.68
C LYS A 338 3.09 -16.46 3.98
N SER A 339 2.27 -16.75 5.01
CA SER A 339 2.75 -17.14 6.35
C SER A 339 2.14 -18.45 6.85
N ALA A 340 2.81 -19.05 7.83
CA ALA A 340 2.37 -20.18 8.64
C ALA A 340 2.09 -19.70 10.07
N TYR A 341 1.07 -20.27 10.69
CA TYR A 341 0.59 -19.89 12.00
C TYR A 341 0.86 -21.03 12.98
N ILE A 342 1.48 -20.74 14.11
CA ILE A 342 1.86 -21.74 15.10
C ILE A 342 1.26 -21.36 16.45
N TYR A 343 0.67 -22.34 17.13
CA TYR A 343 0.12 -22.20 18.47
C TYR A 343 0.37 -23.48 19.26
N ASN A 344 0.87 -23.33 20.49
CA ASN A 344 1.13 -24.40 21.44
C ASN A 344 1.92 -25.59 20.84
N GLY A 345 2.97 -25.29 20.07
CA GLY A 345 3.83 -26.29 19.45
C GLY A 345 3.28 -27.00 18.20
N GLU A 346 2.16 -26.53 17.65
CA GLU A 346 1.56 -27.07 16.45
C GLU A 346 1.30 -25.98 15.40
N GLU A 347 1.52 -26.32 14.13
CA GLU A 347 1.09 -25.48 13.02
C GLU A 347 -0.43 -25.58 12.82
N LYS A 348 -1.10 -24.43 12.76
CA LYS A 348 -2.55 -24.32 12.59
C LYS A 348 -2.88 -23.93 11.16
N SER A 349 -3.90 -24.57 10.61
CA SER A 349 -4.42 -24.25 9.27
C SER A 349 -5.33 -23.02 9.35
N ILE A 350 -4.74 -21.84 9.14
CA ILE A 350 -5.43 -20.55 9.14
C ILE A 350 -5.37 -19.98 7.71
N LEU A 351 -6.53 -19.92 7.04
CA LEU A 351 -6.64 -19.52 5.62
C LEU A 351 -7.38 -18.20 5.41
N ARG A 352 -7.92 -17.61 6.48
CA ARG A 352 -8.64 -16.34 6.45
C ARG A 352 -8.51 -15.62 7.80
N LYS A 353 -8.55 -14.28 7.81
CA LYS A 353 -8.53 -13.48 9.05
C LYS A 353 -9.50 -13.96 10.13
N ALA A 354 -10.72 -14.35 9.73
CA ALA A 354 -11.75 -14.88 10.65
C ALA A 354 -11.33 -16.16 11.40
N ALA A 355 -10.47 -17.01 10.83
CA ALA A 355 -9.95 -18.19 11.53
C ALA A 355 -8.88 -17.80 12.55
N LEU A 356 -8.11 -16.73 12.29
CA LEU A 356 -7.11 -16.22 13.22
C LEU A 356 -7.76 -15.60 14.47
N THR A 357 -8.80 -14.78 14.31
CA THR A 357 -9.61 -14.30 15.46
C THR A 357 -10.34 -15.44 16.18
N GLY A 358 -10.76 -16.47 15.44
CA GLY A 358 -11.29 -17.71 16.02
C GLY A 358 -10.28 -18.39 16.96
N LEU A 359 -9.04 -18.55 16.52
CA LEU A 359 -7.96 -19.09 17.36
C LEU A 359 -7.73 -18.25 18.62
N ALA A 360 -7.68 -16.92 18.49
CA ALA A 360 -7.57 -16.03 19.65
C ALA A 360 -8.76 -16.17 20.62
N SER A 361 -9.97 -16.38 20.09
CA SER A 361 -11.17 -16.64 20.90
C SER A 361 -11.07 -17.95 21.65
N ASP A 362 -10.64 -19.03 20.99
CA ASP A 362 -10.46 -20.35 21.61
C ASP A 362 -9.40 -20.28 22.73
N ILE A 363 -8.31 -19.53 22.52
CA ILE A 363 -7.32 -19.26 23.57
C ILE A 363 -7.97 -18.55 24.77
N CYS A 364 -8.80 -17.53 24.53
CA CYS A 364 -9.47 -16.80 25.60
C CYS A 364 -10.48 -17.67 26.35
N PHE A 365 -11.23 -18.53 25.66
CA PHE A 365 -12.17 -19.47 26.32
C PHE A 365 -11.44 -20.45 27.25
N ASN A 366 -10.25 -20.89 26.86
CA ASN A 366 -9.44 -21.80 27.69
C ASN A 366 -8.76 -21.06 28.86
N THR A 367 -8.20 -19.88 28.60
CA THR A 367 -7.39 -19.13 29.58
C THR A 367 -8.25 -18.37 30.59
N PHE A 368 -9.37 -17.83 30.13
CA PHE A 368 -10.24 -16.93 30.87
C PHE A 368 -11.67 -17.47 30.96
N SER A 369 -11.82 -18.79 31.16
CA SER A 369 -13.12 -19.50 31.17
C SER A 369 -14.12 -18.90 32.17
N GLU A 370 -13.62 -18.56 33.36
CA GLU A 370 -14.39 -18.08 34.51
C GLU A 370 -14.75 -16.59 34.44
N THR A 371 -14.48 -15.93 33.32
CA THR A 371 -14.82 -14.51 33.16
C THR A 371 -16.34 -14.31 33.30
N PRO A 372 -16.80 -13.44 34.22
CA PRO A 372 -18.22 -13.15 34.37
C PRO A 372 -18.75 -12.33 33.18
N VAL A 373 -20.02 -12.49 32.87
CA VAL A 373 -20.69 -11.69 31.82
C VAL A 373 -21.30 -10.46 32.48
N ILE A 374 -20.73 -9.29 32.22
CA ILE A 374 -21.23 -8.00 32.71
C ILE A 374 -21.49 -7.14 31.48
N ASN A 375 -22.74 -6.94 31.08
CA ASN A 375 -23.05 -6.04 29.98
C ASN A 375 -23.03 -4.58 30.47
N ASN A 376 -21.83 -4.07 30.73
CA ASN A 376 -21.57 -2.68 31.09
C ASN A 376 -20.12 -2.31 30.78
N GLU A 377 -19.91 -1.63 29.65
CA GLU A 377 -18.59 -1.17 29.21
C GLU A 377 -17.91 -0.23 30.20
N ALA A 378 -18.67 0.57 30.98
CA ALA A 378 -18.08 1.48 31.95
C ALA A 378 -17.45 0.74 33.16
N ILE A 379 -17.85 -0.52 33.38
CA ILE A 379 -17.29 -1.41 34.39
C ILE A 379 -16.19 -2.29 33.77
N ASN A 380 -16.36 -2.72 32.52
CA ASN A 380 -15.42 -3.59 31.81
C ASN A 380 -14.27 -2.80 31.17
N LYS A 381 -13.51 -2.08 32.00
CA LYS A 381 -12.26 -1.39 31.62
C LYS A 381 -11.20 -1.63 32.68
N ASP A 382 -9.95 -1.72 32.24
CA ASP A 382 -8.79 -1.83 33.13
C ASP A 382 -8.68 -0.62 34.05
N GLU A 383 -8.94 0.57 33.49
CA GLU A 383 -9.00 1.82 34.23
C GLU A 383 -10.45 2.32 34.36
N ILE A 384 -10.96 2.32 35.58
CA ILE A 384 -12.28 2.88 35.87
C ILE A 384 -12.27 4.40 35.76
N THR A 385 -13.35 4.95 35.22
CA THR A 385 -13.54 6.41 35.18
C THR A 385 -13.65 6.99 36.59
N SER A 386 -13.32 8.28 36.74
CA SER A 386 -13.50 9.01 38.02
C SER A 386 -14.95 8.90 38.54
N ILE A 387 -15.93 8.92 37.62
CA ILE A 387 -17.35 8.77 37.95
C ILE A 387 -17.64 7.38 38.53
N ALA A 388 -17.17 6.32 37.86
CA ALA A 388 -17.33 4.95 38.34
C ALA A 388 -16.65 4.74 39.71
N ASN A 389 -15.46 5.30 39.91
CA ASN A 389 -14.75 5.23 41.18
C ASN A 389 -15.51 5.94 42.32
N ASN A 390 -16.04 7.13 42.06
CA ASN A 390 -16.86 7.87 43.03
C ASN A 390 -18.15 7.11 43.38
N SER A 391 -18.83 6.55 42.39
CA SER A 391 -20.02 5.72 42.62
C SER A 391 -19.71 4.48 43.45
N ARG A 392 -18.61 3.77 43.14
CA ARG A 392 -18.13 2.62 43.94
C ARG A 392 -17.87 3.02 45.40
N ASN A 393 -17.21 4.14 45.64
CA ASN A 393 -16.90 4.62 46.99
C ASN A 393 -18.17 4.97 47.78
N LYS A 394 -19.18 5.55 47.13
CA LYS A 394 -20.49 5.82 47.75
C LYS A 394 -21.20 4.53 48.16
N ILE A 395 -21.22 3.53 47.29
CA ILE A 395 -21.81 2.20 47.57
C ILE A 395 -21.08 1.54 48.75
N LEU A 396 -19.74 1.47 48.73
CA LEU A 396 -18.93 0.91 49.82
C LEU A 396 -19.18 1.64 51.14
N SER A 397 -19.22 2.98 51.11
CA SER A 397 -19.48 3.78 52.31
C SER A 397 -20.88 3.53 52.88
N GLY A 398 -21.87 3.28 52.03
CA GLY A 398 -23.22 2.89 52.45
C GLY A 398 -23.27 1.48 53.06
N LEU A 399 -22.56 0.52 52.47
CA LEU A 399 -22.46 -0.87 52.97
C LEU A 399 -21.76 -0.97 54.33
N LEU A 400 -20.78 -0.09 54.61
CA LEU A 400 -20.00 -0.09 55.84
C LEU A 400 -20.67 0.68 57.00
N ARG A 401 -21.90 1.19 56.82
CA ARG A 401 -22.64 1.87 57.90
C ARG A 401 -23.12 0.87 58.94
N ASN A 402 -23.22 1.32 60.20
CA ASN A 402 -23.76 0.51 61.31
C ASN A 402 -25.22 0.08 61.10
N VAL A 403 -25.98 0.82 60.29
CA VAL A 403 -27.36 0.52 59.92
C VAL A 403 -27.47 0.60 58.40
N LEU A 404 -27.97 -0.47 57.78
CA LEU A 404 -28.23 -0.51 56.34
C LEU A 404 -29.54 0.20 56.03
N GLU A 405 -29.44 1.37 55.41
CA GLU A 405 -30.59 2.16 54.97
C GLU A 405 -31.13 1.64 53.61
N PRO A 406 -32.43 1.86 53.30
CA PRO A 406 -32.97 1.58 51.97
C PRO A 406 -32.11 2.24 50.87
N ASN A 407 -31.83 1.49 49.79
CA ASN A 407 -30.93 1.90 48.71
C ASN A 407 -29.53 2.37 49.17
N LEU A 408 -29.03 1.89 50.32
CA LEU A 408 -27.74 2.28 50.89
C LEU A 408 -27.62 3.80 51.18
N GLY A 409 -28.75 4.50 51.29
CA GLY A 409 -28.79 5.96 51.44
C GLY A 409 -28.46 6.73 50.14
N LEU A 410 -28.54 6.06 48.99
CA LEU A 410 -28.38 6.66 47.66
C LEU A 410 -29.75 7.04 47.09
N THR A 411 -29.84 8.26 46.57
CA THR A 411 -31.02 8.83 45.90
C THR A 411 -30.87 8.85 44.40
#